data_AF-A0A950PQP9-F1
#
_entry.id   AF-A0A950PQP9-F1
#
_cell.length_a   1.000
_cell.length_b   1.000
_cell.length_c   1.000
_cell.angle_alpha   90.00
_cell.angle_beta   90.00
_cell.angle_gamma   90.00
#
_symmetry.space_group_name_H-M   'P 1'
#
loop_
_entity.id
_entity.type
_entity.pdbx_description
1 polymer ?
#
loop_
_entity_poly.entity_id
_entity_poly.type
_entity_poly.pdbx_seq_one_letter_code
_entity_poly.pdbx_strand_id
1 'polypeptide(L)'
;MNSISFASTGPKISKVSRIRPKQTQTIYITGRGFGTSQPYMGDGQGYLVFYIKGSLGDWAAGCGPHENENCTVGLNVTSWTNKKITVAGFTGQYGYSYFVLKKGYTVTVDVYNPQTQKGPAQSQPIIVR
;
A
#
# COMPACT_ATOMS: atom_id res chain seq x y z
N MET A 1 2.75 41.18 1.38
CA MET A 1 3.05 39.97 0.61
C MET A 1 2.01 38.93 1.00
N ASN A 2 1.05 38.63 0.13
CA ASN A 2 0.00 37.65 0.44
C ASN A 2 0.55 36.25 0.19
N SER A 3 0.88 35.55 1.28
CA SER A 3 1.24 34.14 1.23
C SER A 3 -0.01 33.33 0.90
N ILE A 4 -0.13 32.89 -0.35
CA ILE A 4 -1.16 31.91 -0.74
C ILE A 4 -0.74 30.57 -0.12
N SER A 5 -1.40 30.18 0.97
CA SER A 5 -1.23 28.86 1.55
C SER A 5 -1.86 27.82 0.63
N PHE A 6 -1.06 27.15 -0.19
CA PHE A 6 -1.48 25.86 -0.73
C PHE A 6 -1.54 24.89 0.45
N ALA A 7 -2.71 24.73 1.06
CA ALA A 7 -2.97 23.57 1.89
C ALA A 7 -2.73 22.34 1.00
N SER A 8 -1.55 21.72 1.09
CA SER A 8 -1.28 20.51 0.30
C SER A 8 -2.25 19.46 0.80
N THR A 9 -3.32 19.23 0.04
CA THR A 9 -4.29 18.19 0.36
C THR A 9 -3.53 16.87 0.30
N GLY A 10 -3.73 16.02 1.31
CA GLY A 10 -3.07 14.71 1.38
C GLY A 10 -3.38 13.86 0.13
N PRO A 11 -2.69 12.72 -0.02
CA PRO A 11 -2.96 11.81 -1.12
C PRO A 11 -4.46 11.44 -1.20
N LYS A 12 -4.94 11.12 -2.40
CA LYS A 12 -6.29 10.57 -2.61
C LYS A 12 -6.23 9.40 -3.57
N ILE A 13 -6.69 8.23 -3.11
CA ILE A 13 -6.88 7.05 -3.95
C ILE A 13 -8.21 7.19 -4.69
N SER A 14 -8.18 7.00 -6.01
CA SER A 14 -9.38 6.95 -6.85
C SER A 14 -9.80 5.52 -7.14
N LYS A 15 -8.83 4.62 -7.35
CA LYS A 15 -9.10 3.20 -7.61
C LYS A 15 -7.87 2.35 -7.31
N VAL A 16 -8.12 1.21 -6.69
CA VAL A 16 -7.19 0.08 -6.64
C VAL A 16 -7.72 -1.02 -7.55
N SER A 17 -6.86 -1.67 -8.33
CA SER A 17 -7.26 -2.84 -9.11
C SER A 17 -7.73 -3.98 -8.20
N ARG A 18 -8.42 -4.96 -8.77
CA ARG A 18 -8.77 -6.19 -8.03
C ARG A 18 -7.49 -6.89 -7.57
N ILE A 19 -7.51 -7.42 -6.36
CA ILE A 19 -6.41 -8.20 -5.77
C ILE A 19 -6.78 -9.68 -5.85
N ARG A 20 -5.82 -10.56 -6.15
CA ARG A 20 -5.97 -12.01 -6.18
C ARG A 20 -5.24 -12.67 -5.03
N PRO A 21 -5.57 -13.90 -4.62
CA PRO A 21 -4.80 -14.64 -3.63
C PRO A 21 -3.51 -15.23 -4.25
N LYS A 22 -2.64 -14.37 -4.79
CA LYS A 22 -1.39 -14.75 -5.46
C LYS A 22 -0.25 -13.88 -4.94
N GLN A 23 0.91 -14.48 -4.76
CA GLN A 23 2.12 -13.74 -4.41
C GLN A 23 2.49 -12.74 -5.51
N THR A 24 2.65 -13.25 -6.74
CA THR A 24 2.92 -12.44 -7.93
C THR A 24 1.63 -12.04 -8.62
N GLN A 25 1.40 -10.73 -8.70
CA GLN A 25 0.26 -10.13 -9.39
C GLN A 25 0.53 -8.64 -9.58
N THR A 26 -0.04 -8.06 -10.63
CA THR A 26 0.05 -6.61 -10.83
C THR A 26 -1.12 -5.91 -10.16
N ILE A 27 -0.83 -5.07 -9.17
CA ILE A 27 -1.79 -4.22 -8.48
C ILE A 27 -1.52 -2.76 -8.89
N TYR A 28 -2.56 -2.10 -9.39
CA TYR A 28 -2.51 -0.68 -9.73
C TYR A 28 -3.27 0.12 -8.68
N ILE A 29 -2.60 1.12 -8.11
CA ILE A 29 -3.20 2.12 -7.24
C ILE A 29 -3.17 3.44 -8.02
N THR A 30 -4.33 4.00 -8.32
CA THR A 30 -4.46 5.24 -9.09
C THR A 30 -5.11 6.32 -8.25
N GLY A 31 -4.68 7.56 -8.46
CA GLY A 31 -5.12 8.67 -7.63
C GLY A 31 -4.37 9.96 -7.93
N ARG A 32 -4.19 10.77 -6.89
CA ARG A 32 -3.43 12.03 -6.95
C ARG A 32 -2.76 12.32 -5.61
N GLY A 33 -1.71 13.13 -5.65
CA GLY A 33 -1.02 13.58 -4.43
C GLY A 33 -0.16 12.49 -3.80
N PHE A 34 0.14 11.40 -4.49
CA PHE A 34 0.97 10.30 -3.98
C PHE A 34 2.45 10.67 -3.83
N GLY A 35 2.88 11.81 -4.38
CA GLY A 35 4.31 12.12 -4.46
C GLY A 35 5.06 11.16 -5.39
N THR A 36 6.37 11.10 -5.28
CA THR A 36 7.19 10.17 -6.09
C THR A 36 8.11 9.33 -5.21
N SER A 37 8.40 8.11 -5.63
CA SER A 37 9.41 7.27 -4.97
C SER A 37 10.12 6.44 -6.02
N GLN A 38 11.35 6.03 -5.72
CA GLN A 38 12.03 5.04 -6.54
C GLN A 38 11.33 3.68 -6.39
N PRO A 39 11.35 2.81 -7.42
CA PRO A 39 10.97 1.42 -7.26
C PRO A 39 11.74 0.77 -6.11
N TYR A 40 11.08 -0.12 -5.38
CA TYR A 40 11.70 -0.80 -4.24
C TYR A 40 11.09 -2.18 -4.03
N MET A 41 11.86 -3.04 -3.35
CA MET A 41 11.43 -4.35 -2.91
C MET A 41 11.69 -4.49 -1.42
N GLY A 42 10.68 -4.91 -0.66
CA GLY A 42 10.76 -5.05 0.80
C GLY A 42 9.66 -4.29 1.53
N ASP A 43 9.84 -4.12 2.83
CA ASP A 43 8.91 -3.52 3.78
C ASP A 43 9.25 -2.06 4.15
N GLY A 44 10.53 -1.70 4.09
CA GLY A 44 11.10 -0.54 4.80
C GLY A 44 10.96 0.85 4.18
N GLN A 45 9.95 1.14 3.34
CA GLN A 45 9.78 2.51 2.81
C GLN A 45 8.79 3.37 3.58
N GLY A 46 7.93 2.84 4.43
CA GLY A 46 7.12 3.71 5.30
C GLY A 46 5.87 4.32 4.65
N TYR A 47 5.64 4.19 3.34
CA TYR A 47 4.64 5.05 2.66
C TYR A 47 3.52 4.30 1.92
N LEU A 48 3.63 2.98 1.79
CA LEU A 48 2.60 2.14 1.18
C LEU A 48 2.44 0.89 2.04
N VAL A 49 1.23 0.69 2.54
CA VAL A 49 0.90 -0.46 3.38
C VAL A 49 -0.38 -1.12 2.90
N PHE A 50 -0.39 -2.44 2.93
CA PHE A 50 -1.58 -3.26 2.74
C PHE A 50 -1.87 -3.96 4.06
N TYR A 51 -2.93 -3.55 4.75
CA TYR A 51 -3.46 -4.26 5.93
C TYR A 51 -4.39 -5.36 5.49
N ILE A 52 -4.15 -6.55 5.99
CA ILE A 52 -4.99 -7.71 5.75
C ILE A 52 -5.64 -8.10 7.08
N LYS A 53 -6.97 -8.06 7.11
CA LYS A 53 -7.76 -8.64 8.20
C LYS A 53 -8.26 -10.01 7.81
N GLY A 54 -7.87 -11.02 8.58
CA GLY A 54 -8.11 -12.42 8.29
C GLY A 54 -8.57 -13.22 9.50
N SER A 55 -9.22 -14.35 9.26
CA SER A 55 -9.76 -15.20 10.33
C SER A 55 -8.68 -15.90 11.18
N LEU A 56 -7.43 -15.97 10.70
CA LEU A 56 -6.30 -16.60 11.39
C LEU A 56 -5.38 -15.57 12.05
N GLY A 57 -5.64 -14.28 11.86
CA GLY A 57 -4.78 -13.19 12.28
C GLY A 57 -4.74 -12.05 11.27
N ASP A 58 -4.45 -10.87 11.79
CA ASP A 58 -4.21 -9.66 11.00
C ASP A 58 -2.71 -9.56 10.67
N TRP A 59 -2.38 -9.04 9.50
CA TRP A 59 -0.99 -8.82 9.08
C TRP A 59 -0.90 -7.69 8.06
N ALA A 60 0.31 -7.16 7.87
CA ALA A 60 0.57 -6.07 6.93
C ALA A 60 1.65 -6.45 5.90
N ALA A 61 1.51 -5.92 4.68
CA ALA A 61 2.60 -5.88 3.70
C ALA A 61 3.07 -4.45 3.47
N GLY A 62 4.38 -4.24 3.51
CA GLY A 62 4.94 -2.91 3.68
C GLY A 62 4.91 -2.50 5.15
N CYS A 63 5.54 -1.39 5.45
CA CYS A 63 5.54 -0.79 6.78
C CYS A 63 5.17 0.69 6.64
N GLY A 64 4.29 1.18 7.50
CA GLY A 64 3.89 2.60 7.54
C GLY A 64 4.87 3.45 8.35
N PRO A 65 4.73 4.79 8.37
CA PRO A 65 5.60 5.64 9.19
C PRO A 65 5.20 5.62 10.67
N HIS A 66 4.05 5.02 10.98
CA HIS A 66 3.39 5.08 12.29
C HIS A 66 3.05 3.71 12.86
N GLU A 67 3.63 2.63 12.32
CA GLU A 67 3.25 1.29 12.71
C GLU A 67 4.38 0.50 13.34
N ASN A 68 4.03 -0.15 14.45
CA ASN A 68 4.89 -0.99 15.26
C ASN A 68 4.61 -2.49 14.99
N GLU A 69 3.89 -2.80 13.92
CA GLU A 69 3.42 -4.16 13.64
C GLU A 69 4.44 -4.97 12.83
N ASN A 70 4.27 -6.30 12.84
CA ASN A 70 5.14 -7.29 12.19
C ASN A 70 5.13 -7.13 10.64
N CYS A 71 5.86 -6.14 10.12
CA CYS A 71 5.98 -5.85 8.69
C CYS A 71 6.88 -6.85 7.95
N THR A 72 6.82 -8.14 8.26
CA THR A 72 7.73 -9.13 7.66
C THR A 72 7.38 -9.48 6.21
N VAL A 73 6.20 -9.07 5.75
CA VAL A 73 5.79 -9.17 4.34
C VAL A 73 6.17 -7.88 3.61
N GLY A 74 6.96 -8.00 2.56
CA GLY A 74 7.34 -6.88 1.72
C GLY A 74 6.42 -6.68 0.53
N LEU A 75 6.62 -5.56 -0.17
CA LEU A 75 6.01 -5.24 -1.44
C LEU A 75 7.09 -5.19 -2.52
N ASN A 76 6.78 -5.63 -3.73
CA ASN A 76 7.58 -5.36 -4.92
C ASN A 76 6.96 -4.17 -5.68
N VAL A 77 7.38 -2.96 -5.37
CA VAL A 77 6.91 -1.72 -6.02
C VAL A 77 7.78 -1.44 -7.23
N THR A 78 7.18 -1.52 -8.43
CA THR A 78 7.90 -1.37 -9.70
C THR A 78 7.83 0.04 -10.28
N SER A 79 6.88 0.86 -9.83
CA SER A 79 6.77 2.27 -10.24
C SER A 79 5.94 3.05 -9.23
N TRP A 80 6.40 4.24 -8.85
CA TRP A 80 5.66 5.18 -8.00
C TRP A 80 5.73 6.59 -8.56
N THR A 81 4.59 7.09 -9.02
CA THR A 81 4.41 8.45 -9.49
C THR A 81 3.32 9.14 -8.67
N ASN A 82 3.20 10.47 -8.84
CA ASN A 82 2.19 11.26 -8.12
C ASN A 82 0.74 10.83 -8.38
N LYS A 83 0.49 10.08 -9.47
CA LYS A 83 -0.86 9.66 -9.89
C LYS A 83 -1.06 8.14 -9.90
N LYS A 84 0.00 7.35 -9.83
CA LYS A 84 -0.07 5.90 -9.96
C LYS A 84 1.08 5.20 -9.26
N ILE A 85 0.74 4.16 -8.51
CA ILE A 85 1.69 3.19 -7.94
C ILE A 85 1.40 1.83 -8.58
N THR A 86 2.46 1.11 -8.94
CA THR A 86 2.39 -0.25 -9.50
C THR A 86 3.16 -1.20 -8.60
N VAL A 87 2.46 -2.23 -8.12
CA VAL A 87 3.02 -3.30 -7.29
C VAL A 87 2.98 -4.59 -8.09
N ALA A 88 4.09 -5.32 -8.18
CA ALA A 88 4.21 -6.59 -8.89
C ALA A 88 4.00 -7.83 -7.99
N GLY A 89 3.76 -7.62 -6.71
CA GLY A 89 3.38 -8.66 -5.78
C GLY A 89 3.87 -8.40 -4.36
N PHE A 90 3.72 -9.44 -3.55
CA PHE A 90 4.16 -9.51 -2.16
C PHE A 90 5.51 -10.28 -2.07
N THR A 91 6.36 -9.90 -1.13
CA THR A 91 7.70 -10.47 -0.92
C THR A 91 7.93 -10.78 0.57
N GLY A 92 9.15 -11.11 0.97
CA GLY A 92 9.47 -11.43 2.37
C GLY A 92 8.75 -12.69 2.83
N GLN A 93 8.06 -12.62 3.97
CA GLN A 93 7.38 -13.77 4.56
C GLN A 93 6.00 -14.10 3.96
N TYR A 94 5.61 -13.49 2.84
CA TYR A 94 4.38 -13.91 2.16
C TYR A 94 4.42 -15.42 1.87
N GLY A 95 3.35 -16.13 2.21
CA GLY A 95 3.26 -17.60 2.07
C GLY A 95 3.64 -18.37 3.34
N TYR A 96 4.23 -17.72 4.34
CA TYR A 96 4.55 -18.33 5.62
C TYR A 96 3.41 -18.16 6.63
N SER A 97 3.06 -19.23 7.37
CA SER A 97 2.01 -19.19 8.41
C SER A 97 0.67 -18.65 7.86
N TYR A 98 0.11 -17.60 8.47
CA TYR A 98 -1.13 -16.95 8.05
C TYR A 98 -0.92 -15.75 7.10
N PHE A 99 0.32 -15.47 6.67
CA PHE A 99 0.67 -14.37 5.76
C PHE A 99 0.32 -14.69 4.30
N VAL A 100 -0.96 -14.93 4.06
CA VAL A 100 -1.51 -15.26 2.75
C VAL A 100 -2.81 -14.50 2.54
N LEU A 101 -3.06 -14.12 1.29
CA LEU A 101 -4.36 -13.60 0.89
C LEU A 101 -5.35 -14.75 0.68
N LYS A 102 -6.56 -14.62 1.22
CA LYS A 102 -7.66 -15.56 1.01
C LYS A 102 -8.94 -14.81 0.67
N LYS A 103 -9.83 -15.46 -0.09
CA LYS A 103 -11.17 -14.94 -0.31
C LYS A 103 -11.88 -14.80 1.05
N GLY A 104 -12.53 -13.64 1.27
CA GLY A 104 -13.19 -13.32 2.54
C GLY A 104 -12.33 -12.51 3.50
N TYR A 105 -11.03 -12.33 3.21
CA TYR A 105 -10.20 -11.37 3.94
C TYR A 105 -10.45 -9.95 3.43
N THR A 106 -10.30 -8.98 4.32
CA THR A 106 -10.38 -7.56 3.97
C THR A 106 -8.98 -7.02 3.75
N VAL A 107 -8.80 -6.24 2.68
CA VAL A 107 -7.56 -5.50 2.43
C VAL A 107 -7.84 -4.02 2.56
N THR A 108 -7.06 -3.31 3.36
CA THR A 108 -7.00 -1.84 3.38
C THR A 108 -5.66 -1.41 2.82
N VAL A 109 -5.67 -0.55 1.81
CA VAL A 109 -4.47 0.02 1.19
C VAL A 109 -4.31 1.45 1.65
N ASP A 110 -3.18 1.73 2.29
CA ASP A 110 -2.81 3.04 2.80
C ASP A 110 -1.65 3.61 2.01
N VAL A 111 -1.81 4.86 1.56
CA VAL A 111 -0.78 5.59 0.81
C VAL A 111 -0.49 6.91 1.50
N TYR A 112 0.77 7.11 1.84
CA TYR A 112 1.33 8.38 2.31
C TYR A 112 2.18 9.02 1.20
N ASN A 113 2.23 10.34 1.17
CA ASN A 113 3.11 11.07 0.26
C ASN A 113 4.53 11.14 0.88
N PRO A 114 5.57 10.54 0.26
CA PRO A 114 6.90 10.44 0.87
C PRO A 114 7.59 11.80 1.08
N GLN A 115 7.35 12.78 0.20
CA GLN A 115 7.96 14.11 0.31
C GLN A 115 7.34 14.98 1.40
N THR A 116 6.03 14.82 1.64
CA THR A 116 5.27 15.72 2.54
C THR A 116 4.81 15.03 3.83
N GLN A 117 4.96 13.70 3.91
CA GLN A 117 4.48 12.84 4.99
C GLN A 117 2.95 12.90 5.21
N LYS A 118 2.20 13.53 4.29
CA LYS A 118 0.74 13.60 4.38
C LYS A 118 0.10 12.27 3.99
N GLY A 119 -0.90 11.85 4.74
CA GLY A 119 -1.63 10.60 4.55
C GLY A 119 -2.21 10.08 5.87
N PRO A 120 -2.78 8.86 5.88
CA PRO A 120 -2.94 8.00 4.70
C PRO A 120 -4.14 8.41 3.85
N ALA A 121 -4.02 8.18 2.54
CA ALA A 121 -5.18 7.93 1.70
C ALA A 121 -5.53 6.45 1.84
N GLN A 122 -6.78 6.13 2.17
CA GLN A 122 -7.21 4.75 2.38
C GLN A 122 -8.15 4.26 1.27
N SER A 123 -8.06 2.97 0.94
CA SER A 123 -9.00 2.30 0.03
C SER A 123 -9.12 0.82 0.39
N GLN A 124 -10.32 0.26 0.26
CA GLN A 124 -10.59 -1.16 0.54
C GLN A 124 -10.91 -1.93 -0.75
N PRO A 125 -9.90 -2.41 -1.50
CA PRO A 125 -10.13 -3.26 -2.66
C PRO A 125 -10.71 -4.62 -2.28
N ILE A 126 -11.42 -5.23 -3.24
CA ILE A 126 -11.96 -6.58 -3.10
C ILE A 126 -10.91 -7.60 -3.53
N ILE A 127 -10.77 -8.68 -2.76
CA ILE A 127 -10.05 -9.89 -3.18
C ILE A 127 -10.96 -10.74 -4.08
N VAL A 128 -10.51 -11.01 -5.30
CA VAL A 128 -11.19 -11.87 -6.28
C VAL A 128 -10.45 -13.19 -6.46
N ARG A 129 -11.18 -14.20 -6.95
CA ARG A 129 -10.62 -15.54 -7.26
C ARG A 129 -9.53 -15.44 -8.34
#